data_AF-A0A7S0NRX1-F1
#
_entry.id   AF-A0A7S0NRX1-F1
#
_cell.length_a   1.000
_cell.length_b   1.000
_cell.length_c   1.000
_cell.angle_alpha   90.00
_cell.angle_beta   90.00
_cell.angle_gamma   90.00
#
_symmetry.space_group_name_H-M   'P 1'
#
loop_
_entity.id
_entity.type
_entity.pdbx_description
1 polymer ?
#
loop_
_entity_poly.entity_id
_entity_poly.type
_entity_poly.pdbx_seq_one_letter_code
_entity_poly.pdbx_strand_id
1 'polypeptide(L)'
;AAAFNADLSSWDVGSVTNMQDAFYGATAFNADLGSWDVRSVTNMWGTFENAAAFNADLSSWDVGSVTNMQDAFYGATAFNADLGSWDVRSVTNMWGTFENAAAFNAD
;
A
#
# COMPACT_ATOMS: atom_id res chain seq x y z
N ALA A 1 -7.00 9.84 9.94
CA ALA A 1 -7.45 11.22 9.63
C ALA A 1 -8.22 11.18 8.32
N ALA A 2 -9.55 11.26 8.33
CA ALA A 2 -10.38 10.96 7.15
C ALA A 2 -10.13 11.89 5.95
N ALA A 3 -9.66 13.12 6.18
CA ALA A 3 -9.50 14.15 5.13
C ALA A 3 -8.03 14.40 4.70
N PHE A 4 -7.08 13.55 5.07
CA PHE A 4 -5.68 13.76 4.69
C PHE A 4 -5.45 13.39 3.22
N ASN A 5 -5.03 14.37 2.41
CA ASN A 5 -4.57 14.17 1.04
C ASN A 5 -3.58 15.31 0.71
N ALA A 6 -2.31 14.98 0.52
CA ALA A 6 -1.23 15.93 0.26
C ALA A 6 -0.27 15.35 -0.77
N ASP A 7 0.47 16.21 -1.48
CA ASP A 7 1.56 15.75 -2.34
C ASP A 7 2.72 15.22 -1.48
N LEU A 8 3.06 13.95 -1.68
CA LEU A 8 4.13 13.24 -0.98
C LEU A 8 5.23 12.74 -1.94
N SER A 9 5.18 13.13 -3.21
CA SER A 9 6.09 12.64 -4.26
C SER A 9 7.57 12.94 -3.99
N SER A 10 7.85 13.96 -3.17
CA SER A 10 9.20 14.41 -2.79
C SER A 10 9.75 13.80 -1.50
N TRP A 11 8.99 12.94 -0.82
CA TRP A 11 9.43 12.34 0.43
C TRP A 11 10.48 11.25 0.16
N ASP A 12 11.60 11.35 0.87
CA ASP A 12 12.61 10.28 0.89
C ASP A 12 12.20 9.22 1.93
N VAL A 13 11.75 8.07 1.44
CA VAL A 13 11.36 6.91 2.24
C VAL A 13 12.33 5.74 2.12
N GLY A 14 13.49 5.91 1.47
CA GLY A 14 14.42 4.81 1.15
C GLY A 14 15.01 4.08 2.37
N SER A 15 14.97 4.71 3.54
CA SER A 15 15.42 4.11 4.82
C SER A 15 14.26 3.60 5.69
N VAL A 16 13.01 3.76 5.25
CA VAL A 16 11.85 3.29 6.00
C VAL A 16 11.80 1.77 5.94
N THR A 17 11.73 1.14 7.12
CA THR A 17 11.61 -0.32 7.23
C THR A 17 10.21 -0.76 7.65
N ASN A 18 9.42 0.14 8.24
CA ASN A 18 8.10 -0.13 8.76
C ASN A 18 7.11 0.95 8.28
N MET A 19 6.17 0.55 7.43
CA MET A 19 5.08 1.38 6.91
C MET A 19 3.73 1.00 7.54
N GLN A 20 3.75 0.32 8.69
CA GLN A 20 2.53 -0.08 9.38
C GLN A 20 1.61 1.12 9.62
N ASP A 21 0.33 0.95 9.26
CA ASP A 21 -0.76 1.90 9.49
C ASP A 21 -0.54 3.33 8.93
N ALA A 22 0.43 3.53 8.02
CA ALA A 22 0.87 4.87 7.59
C ALA A 22 -0.28 5.75 7.05
N PHE A 23 -1.25 5.14 6.37
CA PHE A 23 -2.45 5.80 5.84
C PHE A 23 -3.75 5.16 6.35
N TYR A 24 -3.71 4.48 7.50
CA TYR A 24 -4.87 3.85 8.12
C TYR A 24 -6.05 4.83 8.28
N GLY A 25 -7.21 4.46 7.72
CA GLY A 25 -8.44 5.24 7.77
C GLY A 25 -8.35 6.62 7.10
N ALA A 26 -7.37 6.84 6.23
CA ALA A 26 -7.27 8.05 5.43
C ALA A 26 -8.22 7.95 4.22
N THR A 27 -9.53 7.99 4.48
CA THR A 27 -10.57 7.65 3.49
C THR A 27 -10.54 8.51 2.22
N ALA A 28 -10.02 9.75 2.29
CA ALA A 28 -9.86 10.65 1.14
C ALA A 28 -8.45 10.65 0.51
N PHE A 29 -7.52 9.83 1.02
CA PHE A 29 -6.14 9.80 0.56
C PHE A 29 -6.02 9.14 -0.81
N ASN A 30 -5.38 9.84 -1.76
CA ASN A 30 -5.09 9.31 -3.09
C ASN A 30 -3.89 10.05 -3.72
N ALA A 31 -2.85 10.27 -2.92
CA ALA A 31 -1.63 10.91 -3.39
C ALA A 31 -0.83 9.96 -4.29
N ASP A 32 -0.08 10.51 -5.24
CA ASP A 32 0.87 9.74 -6.04
C ASP A 32 2.06 9.31 -5.17
N LEU A 33 2.30 8.00 -5.11
CA LEU A 33 3.39 7.35 -4.37
C LEU A 33 4.29 6.52 -5.28
N GLY A 34 4.11 6.57 -6.60
CA GLY A 34 4.84 5.72 -7.55
C GLY A 34 6.36 5.98 -7.58
N SER A 35 6.81 7.14 -7.08
CA SER A 35 8.23 7.49 -6.98
C SER A 35 8.93 6.98 -5.72
N TRP A 36 8.20 6.41 -4.77
CA TRP A 36 8.76 5.99 -3.48
C TRP A 36 9.68 4.76 -3.61
N ASP A 37 10.89 4.85 -3.06
CA ASP A 37 11.80 3.72 -2.92
C ASP A 37 11.45 2.91 -1.66
N VAL A 38 10.71 1.82 -1.83
CA VAL A 38 10.24 0.96 -0.72
C VAL A 38 11.10 -0.28 -0.48
N ARG A 39 12.28 -0.40 -1.12
CA ARG A 39 13.11 -1.63 -1.06
C ARG A 39 13.56 -2.05 0.34
N SER A 40 13.65 -1.09 1.27
CA SER A 40 14.03 -1.33 2.66
C SER A 40 12.84 -1.75 3.56
N VAL A 41 11.61 -1.62 3.06
CA VAL A 41 10.39 -1.90 3.84
C VAL A 41 10.25 -3.40 4.05
N THR A 42 10.03 -3.79 5.29
CA THR A 42 9.79 -5.19 5.68
C THR A 42 8.37 -5.41 6.21
N ASN A 43 7.71 -4.35 6.69
CA ASN A 43 6.35 -4.42 7.25
C ASN A 43 5.42 -3.39 6.58
N MET A 44 4.34 -3.86 5.96
CA MET A 44 3.28 -3.08 5.33
C MET A 44 1.90 -3.38 5.94
N TRP A 45 1.85 -3.83 7.20
CA TRP A 45 0.58 -4.12 7.86
C TRP A 45 -0.33 -2.88 7.89
N GLY A 46 -1.54 -3.00 7.32
CA GLY A 46 -2.57 -1.96 7.44
C GLY A 46 -2.22 -0.64 6.76
N THR A 47 -1.17 -0.59 5.91
CA THR A 47 -0.64 0.67 5.35
C THR A 47 -1.72 1.52 4.68
N PHE A 48 -2.64 0.91 3.94
CA PHE A 48 -3.79 1.56 3.30
C PHE A 48 -5.13 1.01 3.79
N GLU A 49 -5.16 0.42 4.98
CA GLU A 49 -6.40 -0.11 5.54
C GLU A 49 -7.45 1.02 5.66
N ASN A 50 -8.64 0.78 5.13
CA ASN A 50 -9.77 1.72 5.06
C ASN A 50 -9.45 3.05 4.33
N ALA A 51 -8.40 3.11 3.50
CA ALA A 51 -8.13 4.23 2.60
C ALA A 51 -9.03 4.14 1.36
N ALA A 52 -10.33 4.36 1.56
CA ALA A 52 -11.37 4.06 0.58
C ALA A 52 -11.16 4.68 -0.83
N ALA A 53 -10.59 5.89 -0.92
CA ALA A 53 -10.33 6.59 -2.18
C ALA A 53 -8.98 6.23 -2.84
N PHE A 54 -8.15 5.42 -2.20
CA PHE A 54 -6.78 5.17 -2.65
C PHE A 54 -6.76 4.27 -3.89
N ASN A 55 -6.11 4.73 -4.95
CA ASN A 55 -5.92 4.01 -6.21
C ASN A 55 -4.69 4.51 -6.99
N ALA A 56 -3.60 4.79 -6.27
CA ALA A 56 -2.35 5.21 -6.90
C ALA A 56 -1.67 4.03 -7.62
N ASP A 57 -0.91 4.32 -8.68
CA ASP A 57 -0.08 3.32 -9.37
C ASP A 57 1.12 2.96 -8.48
N LEU A 58 1.23 1.68 -8.12
CA LEU A 58 2.30 1.11 -7.30
C LEU A 58 3.15 0.08 -8.07
N SER A 59 3.01 0.00 -9.39
CA SER A 59 3.69 -1.00 -10.23
C SER A 59 5.22 -0.93 -10.18
N SER A 60 5.77 0.24 -9.80
CA SER A 60 7.21 0.49 -9.64
C SER A 60 7.77 0.06 -8.29
N TRP A 61 6.93 -0.26 -7.31
CA TRP A 61 7.38 -0.61 -5.97
C TRP A 61 8.10 -1.95 -5.96
N ASP A 62 9.33 -1.97 -5.45
CA ASP A 62 10.07 -3.21 -5.19
C ASP A 62 9.79 -3.67 -3.75
N VAL A 63 8.85 -4.62 -3.63
CA VAL A 63 8.39 -5.19 -2.36
C VAL A 63 9.14 -6.46 -1.95
N GLY A 64 10.28 -6.78 -2.59
CA GLY A 64 10.99 -8.05 -2.39
C GLY A 64 11.50 -8.29 -0.96
N SER A 65 11.63 -7.24 -0.16
CA SER A 65 12.02 -7.31 1.27
C SER A 65 10.83 -7.45 2.23
N VAL A 66 9.60 -7.26 1.76
CA VAL A 66 8.40 -7.24 2.60
C VAL A 66 8.09 -8.66 3.09
N THR A 67 7.87 -8.80 4.40
CA THR A 67 7.52 -10.08 5.03
C THR A 67 6.09 -10.11 5.57
N ASN A 68 5.47 -8.94 5.77
CA ASN A 68 4.11 -8.80 6.28
C ASN A 68 3.31 -7.79 5.45
N MET A 69 2.22 -8.25 4.84
CA MET A 69 1.23 -7.46 4.09
C MET A 69 -0.18 -7.64 4.65
N GLN A 70 -0.30 -8.10 5.90
CA GLN A 70 -1.60 -8.24 6.55
C GLN A 70 -2.41 -6.95 6.40
N ASP A 71 -3.68 -7.07 5.99
CA ASP A 71 -4.65 -5.96 5.89
C ASP A 71 -4.17 -4.75 5.06
N ALA A 72 -3.10 -4.86 4.27
CA ALA A 72 -2.43 -3.70 3.66
C ALA A 72 -3.36 -2.84 2.80
N PHE A 73 -4.35 -3.44 2.15
CA PHE A 73 -5.40 -2.78 1.37
C PHE A 73 -6.81 -3.17 1.85
N TYR A 74 -6.96 -3.63 3.10
CA TYR A 74 -8.26 -4.00 3.65
C TYR A 74 -9.22 -2.82 3.55
N GLY A 75 -10.38 -3.00 2.93
CA GLY A 75 -11.37 -1.92 2.79
C GLY A 75 -10.94 -0.73 1.92
N ALA A 76 -9.84 -0.82 1.15
CA ALA A 76 -9.46 0.17 0.14
C ALA A 76 -10.35 -0.01 -1.11
N THR A 77 -11.61 0.41 -1.01
CA THR A 77 -12.67 0.03 -1.96
C THR A 77 -12.44 0.48 -3.40
N ALA A 78 -11.70 1.56 -3.63
CA ALA A 78 -11.35 2.06 -4.96
C ALA A 78 -10.06 1.47 -5.56
N PHE A 79 -9.30 0.69 -4.79
CA PHE A 79 -7.98 0.22 -5.19
C PHE A 79 -8.07 -0.84 -6.30
N ASN A 80 -7.36 -0.59 -7.40
CA ASN A 80 -7.29 -1.48 -8.56
C ASN A 80 -5.99 -1.30 -9.38
N ALA A 81 -4.87 -1.05 -8.70
CA ALA A 81 -3.57 -0.93 -9.37
C ALA A 81 -3.06 -2.31 -9.84
N ASP A 82 -2.33 -2.33 -10.97
CA ASP A 82 -1.62 -3.52 -11.44
C ASP A 82 -0.42 -3.82 -10.54
N LEU A 83 -0.44 -4.99 -9.91
CA LEU A 83 0.60 -5.48 -9.01
C LEU A 83 1.38 -6.67 -9.60
N GLY A 84 1.24 -6.96 -10.89
CA GLY A 84 1.84 -8.13 -11.54
C GLY A 84 3.38 -8.17 -11.51
N SER A 85 4.02 -7.02 -11.27
CA SER A 85 5.47 -6.89 -11.10
C SER A 85 5.98 -7.21 -9.69
N TRP A 86 5.10 -7.30 -8.69
CA TRP A 86 5.49 -7.44 -7.30
C TRP A 86 6.04 -8.84 -7.01
N ASP A 87 7.31 -8.90 -6.58
CA ASP A 87 7.91 -10.13 -6.06
C ASP A 87 7.55 -10.34 -4.59
N VAL A 88 6.50 -11.12 -4.35
CA VAL A 88 5.96 -11.38 -3.01
C VAL A 88 6.51 -12.64 -2.34
N ARG A 89 7.61 -13.24 -2.84
CA ARG A 89 8.15 -14.51 -2.32
C ARG A 89 8.61 -14.44 -0.85
N SER A 90 8.99 -13.25 -0.39
CA SER A 90 9.40 -13.02 1.00
C SER A 90 8.21 -12.83 1.96
N VAL A 91 7.01 -12.60 1.43
CA VAL A 91 5.82 -12.32 2.24
C VAL A 91 5.34 -13.60 2.90
N THR A 92 5.27 -13.57 4.23
CA THR A 92 4.82 -14.70 5.06
C THR A 92 3.42 -14.52 5.62
N ASN A 93 2.88 -13.31 5.59
CA ASN A 93 1.53 -13.00 6.04
C ASN A 93 0.82 -12.07 5.03
N MET A 94 -0.25 -12.58 4.43
CA MET A 94 -1.15 -11.86 3.51
C MET A 94 -2.61 -11.93 3.98
N TRP A 95 -2.83 -12.18 5.27
CA TRP A 95 -4.20 -12.28 5.78
C TRP A 95 -4.92 -10.94 5.57
N GLY A 96 -6.13 -10.99 5.01
CA GLY A 96 -6.98 -9.80 4.81
C GLY A 96 -6.45 -8.76 3.82
N THR A 97 -5.31 -8.97 3.13
CA THR A 97 -4.63 -7.93 2.33
C THR A 97 -5.56 -7.18 1.38
N PHE A 98 -6.47 -7.88 0.71
CA PHE A 98 -7.45 -7.29 -0.21
C PHE A 98 -8.90 -7.54 0.22
N GLU A 99 -9.14 -7.95 1.47
CA GLU A 99 -10.51 -8.16 1.96
C GLU A 99 -11.26 -6.81 1.92
N ASN A 100 -12.49 -6.81 1.39
CA ASN A 100 -13.29 -5.60 1.17
C ASN A 100 -12.69 -4.56 0.20
N ALA A 101 -11.61 -4.86 -0.53
CA ALA A 101 -11.14 -4.05 -1.65
C ALA A 101 -12.03 -4.28 -2.88
N ALA A 102 -13.21 -3.65 -2.90
CA ALA A 102 -14.30 -3.99 -3.82
C ALA A 102 -13.96 -3.84 -5.32
N ALA A 103 -13.11 -2.88 -5.69
CA ALA A 103 -12.70 -2.67 -7.08
C ALA A 103 -11.57 -3.60 -7.54
N PHE A 104 -10.87 -4.25 -6.61
CA PHE A 104 -9.66 -5.02 -6.91
C PHE A 104 -10.00 -6.27 -7.73
N ASN A 105 -9.63 -6.24 -9.01
CA ASN A 105 -9.63 -7.42 -9.86
C ASN A 105 -8.20 -7.90 -10.06
N ALA A 106 -7.82 -8.96 -9.35
CA ALA A 106 -6.61 -9.70 -9.68
C ALA A 106 -6.84 -10.42 -11.01
N ASP A 107 -6.43 -9.79 -12.13
CA ASP A 107 -6.27 -10.47 -13.42
C ASP A 107 -5.02 -11.37 -13.41
#